data_AF-A0A7X7N297-F1
#
_entry.id   AF-A0A7X7N297-F1
#
_cell.length_a   1.000
_cell.length_b   1.000
_cell.length_c   1.000
_cell.angle_alpha   90.00
_cell.angle_beta   90.00
_cell.angle_gamma   90.00
#
_symmetry.space_group_name_H-M   'P 1'
#
loop_
_entity.id
_entity.type
_entity.pdbx_description
1 polymer ?
#
loop_
_entity_poly.entity_id
_entity_poly.type
_entity_poly.pdbx_seq_one_letter_code
_entity_poly.pdbx_strand_id
1 'polypeptide(L)'
;MTDRLKVALIGGALLGLVCVVGAFVRSGFSASWIFVFSLWYNRVIIGLVIGAPWKNASLGKALVRGGSIGLLVSFAFYSSTGFQDP
;
A
#
# COMPACT_ATOMS: atom_id res chain seq x y z
N MET A 1 -5.44 -20.18 2.64
CA MET A 1 -5.49 -18.81 2.08
C MET A 1 -6.75 -18.69 1.24
N THR A 2 -7.71 -17.87 1.65
CA THR A 2 -8.96 -17.64 0.89
C THR A 2 -8.65 -16.96 -0.45
N ASP A 3 -9.39 -17.26 -1.51
CA ASP A 3 -9.11 -16.71 -2.85
C ASP A 3 -9.16 -15.18 -2.88
N ARG A 4 -10.02 -14.57 -2.04
CA ARG A 4 -10.06 -13.12 -1.81
C ARG A 4 -8.72 -12.55 -1.31
N LEU A 5 -8.05 -13.26 -0.40
CA LEU A 5 -6.76 -12.84 0.16
C LEU A 5 -5.66 -12.93 -0.90
N LYS A 6 -5.67 -13.97 -1.75
CA LYS A 6 -4.73 -14.08 -2.88
C LYS A 6 -4.89 -12.92 -3.86
N VAL A 7 -6.13 -12.63 -4.26
CA VAL A 7 -6.43 -11.55 -5.20
C VAL A 7 -6.03 -10.19 -4.62
N ALA A 8 -6.32 -9.93 -3.34
CA ALA A 8 -5.94 -8.69 -2.68
C ALA A 8 -4.42 -8.55 -2.52
N LEU A 9 -3.71 -9.63 -2.23
CA LEU A 9 -2.24 -9.63 -2.11
C LEU A 9 -1.58 -9.38 -3.47
N ILE A 10 -2.01 -10.10 -4.51
CA ILE A 10 -1.50 -9.93 -5.88
C ILE A 10 -1.84 -8.52 -6.37
N GLY A 11 -3.06 -8.04 -6.14
CA GLY A 11 -3.47 -6.68 -6.48
C GLY A 11 -2.62 -5.63 -5.77
N GLY A 12 -2.35 -5.80 -4.48
CA GLY A 12 -1.47 -4.90 -3.71
C GLY A 12 -0.03 -4.91 -4.22
N ALA A 13 0.50 -6.07 -4.60
CA ALA A 13 1.86 -6.18 -5.16
C ALA A 13 1.99 -5.54 -6.54
N LEU A 14 1.01 -5.75 -7.42
CA LEU A 14 0.99 -5.15 -8.76
C LEU A 14 0.80 -3.63 -8.69
N LEU A 15 -0.14 -3.16 -7.88
CA LEU A 15 -0.34 -1.73 -7.64
C LEU A 15 0.91 -1.09 -7.04
N GLY A 16 1.56 -1.79 -6.10
CA GLY A 16 2.84 -1.38 -5.53
C GLY A 16 3.91 -1.15 -6.58
N LEU A 17 3.98 -2.02 -7.61
CA LEU A 17 4.95 -1.87 -8.70
C LEU A 17 4.70 -0.59 -9.51
N VAL A 18 3.43 -0.24 -9.76
CA VAL A 18 3.06 1.02 -10.41
C VAL A 18 3.46 2.22 -9.53
N CYS A 19 3.27 2.14 -8.21
CA CYS A 19 3.70 3.20 -7.28
C CYS A 19 5.23 3.38 -7.26
N VAL A 20 5.99 2.29 -7.35
CA VAL A 20 7.46 2.32 -7.46
C VAL A 20 7.90 3.11 -8.69
N VAL A 21 7.32 2.79 -9.85
CA VAL A 21 7.64 3.49 -11.10
C VAL A 21 7.29 4.97 -10.99
N GLY A 22 6.11 5.30 -10.44
CA GLY A 22 5.71 6.71 -10.23
C GLY A 22 6.67 7.47 -9.32
N ALA A 23 7.14 6.85 -8.23
CA ALA A 23 8.13 7.47 -7.34
C ALA A 23 9.47 7.69 -8.02
N PHE A 24 9.94 6.74 -8.84
CA PHE A 24 11.17 6.91 -9.64
C PHE A 24 11.06 8.06 -10.65
N VAL A 25 9.93 8.16 -11.34
CA VAL A 25 9.69 9.25 -12.31
C VAL A 25 9.62 10.61 -11.61
N ARG A 26 8.92 10.70 -10.47
CA ARG A 26 8.79 11.95 -9.70
C ARG A 26 10.12 12.43 -9.11
N SER A 27 10.95 11.51 -8.65
CA SER A 27 12.25 11.81 -8.03
C SER A 27 13.38 12.05 -9.03
N GLY A 28 13.09 12.11 -10.35
CA GLY A 28 14.11 12.28 -11.38
C GLY A 28 15.14 11.14 -11.36
N PHE A 29 14.68 9.90 -11.11
CA PHE A 29 15.52 8.70 -10.97
C PHE A 29 16.56 8.74 -9.85
N SER A 30 16.43 9.67 -8.89
CA SER A 30 17.33 9.80 -7.75
C SER A 30 16.81 9.15 -6.46
N ALA A 31 15.61 8.55 -6.49
CA ALA A 31 15.07 7.86 -5.33
C ALA A 31 15.95 6.66 -4.91
N SER A 32 16.24 6.58 -3.62
CA SER A 32 16.99 5.46 -3.04
C SER A 32 16.21 4.15 -3.16
N TRP A 33 16.91 3.08 -3.50
CA TRP A 33 16.37 1.72 -3.55
C TRP A 33 15.61 1.33 -2.28
N ILE A 34 16.07 1.78 -1.10
CA ILE A 34 15.43 1.47 0.18
C ILE A 34 14.08 2.18 0.33
N PHE A 35 13.97 3.42 -0.17
CA PHE A 35 12.75 4.22 -0.11
C PHE A 35 11.69 3.63 -1.04
N VAL A 36 12.10 3.27 -2.26
CA VAL A 36 11.24 2.65 -3.26
C VAL A 36 10.76 1.28 -2.80
N PHE A 37 11.65 0.44 -2.25
CA PHE A 37 11.26 -0.84 -1.68
C PHE A 37 10.29 -0.68 -0.51
N SER A 38 10.51 0.32 0.34
CA SER A 38 9.63 0.59 1.48
C SER A 38 8.24 1.04 1.03
N LEU A 39 8.13 1.87 -0.02
CA LEU A 39 6.86 2.23 -0.66
C LEU A 39 6.12 0.99 -1.20
N TRP A 40 6.83 0.12 -1.91
CA TRP A 40 6.25 -1.12 -2.44
C TRP A 40 5.76 -2.03 -1.32
N TYR A 41 6.61 -2.30 -0.33
CA TYR A 41 6.32 -3.16 0.81
C TYR A 41 5.07 -2.68 1.54
N ASN A 42 4.94 -1.36 1.74
CA ASN A 42 3.80 -0.77 2.40
C ASN A 42 2.47 -1.06 1.66
N ARG A 43 2.48 -1.13 0.31
CA ARG A 43 1.29 -1.43 -0.52
C ARG A 43 0.95 -2.92 -0.50
N VAL A 44 1.95 -3.79 -0.42
CA VAL A 44 1.75 -5.23 -0.20
C VAL A 44 1.09 -5.49 1.16
N ILE A 45 1.57 -4.83 2.22
CA ILE A 45 1.00 -4.96 3.57
C ILE A 45 -0.45 -4.46 3.61
N ILE A 46 -0.76 -3.31 3.00
CA ILE A 46 -2.14 -2.83 2.88
C ILE A 46 -3.02 -3.86 2.15
N GLY A 47 -2.54 -4.45 1.05
CA GLY A 47 -3.25 -5.50 0.32
C GLY A 47 -3.54 -6.73 1.17
N LEU A 48 -2.57 -7.16 2.00
CA LEU A 48 -2.75 -8.25 2.95
C LEU A 48 -3.81 -7.93 4.01
N VAL A 49 -3.73 -6.74 4.61
CA VAL A 49 -4.66 -6.31 5.66
C VAL A 49 -6.08 -6.16 5.11
N ILE A 50 -6.25 -5.59 3.92
CA ILE A 50 -7.57 -5.45 3.28
C ILE A 50 -8.14 -6.83 2.89
N GLY A 51 -7.29 -7.71 2.36
CA GLY A 51 -7.66 -9.06 1.92
C GLY A 51 -7.90 -10.08 3.02
N ALA A 52 -7.55 -9.74 4.28
CA ALA A 52 -7.74 -10.63 5.41
C ALA A 52 -9.21 -11.07 5.56
N PRO A 53 -9.48 -12.24 6.18
CA PRO A 53 -10.83 -12.80 6.30
C PRO A 53 -11.67 -12.02 7.33
N TRP A 54 -12.05 -10.80 6.99
CA TRP A 54 -12.94 -9.98 7.77
C TRP A 54 -14.39 -10.45 7.66
N LYS A 55 -15.21 -10.17 8.67
CA LYS A 55 -16.68 -10.34 8.58
C LYS A 55 -17.22 -9.59 7.35
N ASN A 56 -18.18 -10.22 6.67
CA ASN A 56 -18.88 -9.60 5.53
C ASN A 56 -19.48 -8.27 6.00
N ALA A 57 -19.03 -7.19 5.37
CA ALA A 57 -19.51 -5.84 5.62
C ALA A 57 -20.13 -5.31 4.33
N SER A 58 -21.06 -4.36 4.44
CA SER A 58 -21.56 -3.65 3.27
C SER A 58 -20.41 -2.93 2.56
N LEU A 59 -20.52 -2.75 1.24
CA LEU A 59 -19.48 -2.15 0.40
C LEU A 59 -18.95 -0.83 1.00
N GLY A 60 -19.85 0.04 1.47
CA GLY A 60 -19.46 1.31 2.13
C GLY A 60 -18.58 1.10 3.37
N LYS A 61 -18.92 0.15 4.26
CA LYS A 61 -18.10 -0.16 5.44
C LYS A 61 -16.75 -0.77 5.05
N ALA A 62 -16.72 -1.59 4.00
CA ALA A 62 -15.49 -2.18 3.48
C ALA A 62 -14.56 -1.12 2.87
N LEU A 63 -15.12 -0.15 2.12
CA LEU A 63 -14.38 0.98 1.54
C LEU A 63 -13.82 1.90 2.63
N VAL A 64 -14.64 2.27 3.62
CA VAL A 64 -14.19 3.10 4.75
C VAL A 64 -13.05 2.42 5.50
N ARG A 65 -13.16 1.11 5.78
CA ARG A 65 -12.09 0.35 6.44
C ARG A 65 -10.82 0.28 5.59
N GLY A 66 -10.94 -0.03 4.30
CA GLY A 66 -9.78 -0.11 3.41
C GLY A 66 -9.09 1.23 3.26
N GLY A 67 -9.86 2.31 3.09
CA GLY A 67 -9.37 3.68 2.97
C GLY A 67 -8.71 4.17 4.26
N SER A 68 -9.30 3.93 5.43
CA SER A 68 -8.72 4.36 6.71
C SER A 68 -7.41 3.61 7.01
N ILE A 69 -7.36 2.31 6.78
CA ILE A 69 -6.13 1.52 6.94
C ILE A 69 -5.06 2.00 5.96
N GLY A 70 -5.41 2.19 4.68
CA GLY A 70 -4.48 2.68 3.66
C GLY A 70 -3.91 4.05 3.99
N LEU A 71 -4.74 4.96 4.51
CA LEU A 71 -4.34 6.30 4.93
C LEU A 71 -3.40 6.22 6.14
N LEU A 72 -3.77 5.50 7.20
CA LEU A 72 -2.95 5.38 8.41
C LEU A 72 -1.58 4.77 8.10
N VAL A 73 -1.54 3.71 7.30
CA VAL A 73 -0.30 3.02 6.94
C VAL A 73 0.58 3.88 6.03
N SER A 74 0.00 4.65 5.12
CA SER A 74 0.75 5.60 4.29
C SER A 74 1.27 6.79 5.10
N PHE A 75 0.46 7.29 6.02
CA PHE A 75 0.84 8.37 6.92
C PHE A 75 1.95 7.95 7.88
N ALA A 76 1.89 6.73 8.42
CA ALA A 76 2.96 6.17 9.24
C ALA A 76 4.29 6.10 8.47
N PHE A 77 4.25 5.66 7.20
CA PHE A 77 5.43 5.67 6.35
C PHE A 77 5.98 7.10 6.12
N TYR A 78 5.12 8.04 5.75
CA TYR A 78 5.52 9.45 5.57
C TYR A 78 6.09 10.07 6.87
N SER A 79 5.52 9.73 8.02
CA SER A 79 6.07 10.17 9.31
C SER A 79 7.42 9.54 9.61
N SER A 80 7.66 8.28 9.20
CA SER A 80 8.94 7.59 9.41
C SER A 80 10.06 8.11 8.51
N THR A 81 9.73 8.78 7.40
CA THR A 81 10.70 9.45 6.53
C THR A 81 11.00 10.89 6.96
N GLY A 82 10.61 11.27 8.18
CA GLY A 82 10.83 12.63 8.69
C GLY A 82 9.99 13.68 7.96
N PHE A 83 8.81 13.30 7.47
CA PHE A 83 7.94 14.16 6.66
C PHE A 83 8.58 14.61 5.33
N GLN A 84 9.60 13.88 4.87
CA GLN A 84 10.19 14.09 3.55
C GLN A 84 9.63 13.10 2.55
N ASP A 85 9.24 13.61 1.38
CA ASP A 85 8.80 12.82 0.24
C ASP A 85 9.59 13.26 -1.01
N PRO A 86 10.89 12.92 -1.09
CA PRO A 86 11.77 13.31 -2.22
C PRO A 86 11.27 12.75 -3.55
#